data_AF-A0A395NEK7-F1
#
_entry.id   AF-A0A395NEK7-F1
#
_cell.length_a   1.000
_cell.length_b   1.000
_cell.length_c   1.000
_cell.angle_alpha   90.00
_cell.angle_beta   90.00
_cell.angle_gamma   90.00
#
_symmetry.space_group_name_H-M   'P 1'
#
loop_
_entity.id
_entity.type
_entity.pdbx_description
1 polymer ?
#
loop_
_entity_poly.entity_id
_entity_poly.type
_entity_poly.pdbx_seq_one_letter_code
_entity_poly.pdbx_strand_id
1 'polypeptide(L)'
;MDKPRMSSSPPSPVRLTLRRRERDERRRQQEQYSLGRPLPSQRLCGNDECSLRCCKVFETSRVYLPIFLLGDNDRSADGIPVQDILTDFAYLAATRIWPFTEKQSDVILKAQSIEAFAASPPVRAAYLDFRSLCEKNDLEFTIESRLRETLAATMSQFYDLIKILDMEDVGSDYTEMMIHRALQPPQRPDRQQTSKPLPWTQQGCVVRFLLTIELWRRHDERHMQRRKWAWEEPRIVAELLSAVLLHYWLLDREKCFERVPCRGSDQCDEVWQQWLDKYPLLGGSSHEADDDDGSGEDDTKRAAVRSPDLVPKPIGLIKGLDLDKDIGYVGGVGTAARGPLWVDRRHDDAGDDDGLPQH
;
A
#
# COMPACT_ATOMS: atom_id res chain seq x y z
N MET A 1 -55.49 37.45 -7.31
CA MET A 1 -54.31 36.62 -7.58
C MET A 1 -53.29 36.91 -6.50
N ASP A 2 -53.31 36.13 -5.43
CA ASP A 2 -52.40 36.30 -4.30
C ASP A 2 -51.03 35.68 -4.61
N LYS A 3 -49.98 36.49 -4.53
CA LYS A 3 -48.59 36.02 -4.54
C LYS A 3 -48.32 35.33 -3.20
N PRO A 4 -47.74 34.11 -3.17
CA PRO A 4 -47.35 33.50 -1.91
C PRO A 4 -46.20 34.32 -1.31
N ARG A 5 -46.45 34.88 -0.12
CA ARG A 5 -45.40 35.45 0.74
C ARG A 5 -44.41 34.32 1.06
N MET A 6 -43.23 34.37 0.46
CA MET A 6 -42.11 33.55 0.93
C MET A 6 -41.75 34.04 2.34
N SER A 7 -42.16 33.27 3.35
CA SER A 7 -41.69 33.42 4.72
C SER A 7 -40.20 33.06 4.75
N SER A 8 -39.33 34.06 4.53
CA SER A 8 -37.89 33.94 4.69
C SER A 8 -37.51 34.10 6.16
N SER A 9 -37.85 33.11 6.98
CA SER A 9 -37.30 33.03 8.33
C SER A 9 -35.79 32.78 8.23
N PRO A 10 -34.94 33.54 8.95
CA PRO A 10 -33.51 33.28 8.95
C PRO A 10 -33.22 31.85 9.42
N PRO A 11 -32.23 31.17 8.82
CA PRO A 11 -31.91 29.80 9.20
C PRO A 11 -31.55 29.76 10.69
N SER A 12 -32.19 28.83 11.42
CA SER A 12 -31.92 28.57 12.83
C SER A 12 -30.40 28.52 13.10
N PRO A 13 -29.91 29.02 14.25
CA PRO A 13 -28.50 28.93 14.64
C PRO A 13 -27.91 27.52 14.48
N VAL A 14 -28.72 26.48 14.74
CA VAL A 14 -28.34 25.06 14.55
C VAL A 14 -28.15 24.72 13.07
N ARG A 15 -28.99 25.25 12.17
CA ARG A 15 -28.80 25.10 10.72
C ARG A 15 -27.55 25.83 10.23
N LEU A 16 -27.21 26.98 10.82
CA LEU A 16 -26.00 27.72 10.49
C LEU A 16 -24.73 26.99 10.94
N THR A 17 -24.73 26.39 12.15
CA THR A 17 -23.58 25.62 12.65
C THR A 17 -23.39 24.32 11.85
N LEU A 18 -24.46 23.60 11.51
CA LEU A 18 -24.39 22.42 10.64
C LEU A 18 -23.84 22.77 9.26
N ARG A 19 -24.33 23.85 8.63
CA ARG A 19 -23.82 24.31 7.33
C ARG A 19 -22.35 24.72 7.37
N ARG A 20 -21.88 25.30 8.49
CA ARG A 20 -20.45 25.61 8.68
C ARG A 20 -19.64 24.32 8.76
N ARG A 21 -20.07 23.36 9.59
CA ARG A 21 -19.42 22.05 9.71
C ARG A 21 -19.33 21.32 8.36
N GLU A 22 -20.43 21.24 7.61
CA GLU A 22 -20.45 20.63 6.26
C GLU A 22 -19.53 21.34 5.26
N ARG A 23 -19.34 22.67 5.41
CA ARG A 23 -18.40 23.43 4.57
C ARG A 23 -16.96 23.13 4.96
N ASP A 24 -16.64 23.14 6.25
CA ASP A 24 -15.29 22.87 6.75
C ASP A 24 -14.86 21.43 6.45
N GLU A 25 -15.78 20.47 6.54
CA GLU A 25 -15.55 19.07 6.17
C GLU A 25 -15.25 18.92 4.67
N ARG A 26 -16.05 19.55 3.81
CA ARG A 26 -15.78 19.58 2.36
C ARG A 26 -14.45 20.24 2.02
N ARG A 27 -14.11 21.34 2.69
CA ARG A 27 -12.82 22.01 2.49
C ARG A 27 -11.66 21.07 2.87
N ARG A 28 -11.74 20.42 4.03
CA ARG A 28 -10.73 19.44 4.47
C ARG A 28 -10.58 18.30 3.48
N GLN A 29 -11.68 17.74 2.97
CA GLN A 29 -11.61 16.68 1.97
C GLN A 29 -10.95 17.14 0.68
N GLN A 30 -11.28 18.35 0.20
CA GLN A 30 -10.62 18.96 -0.97
C GLN A 30 -9.12 19.15 -0.75
N GLU A 31 -8.72 19.62 0.43
CA GLU A 31 -7.31 19.72 0.83
C GLU A 31 -6.64 18.34 0.78
N GLN A 32 -7.24 17.30 1.36
CA GLN A 32 -6.68 15.95 1.31
C GLN A 32 -6.52 15.42 -0.11
N TYR A 33 -7.50 15.65 -0.99
CA TYR A 33 -7.39 15.26 -2.41
C TYR A 33 -6.22 15.97 -3.09
N SER A 34 -6.02 17.26 -2.82
CA SER A 34 -4.87 18.02 -3.34
C SER A 34 -3.51 17.55 -2.81
N LEU A 35 -3.50 16.87 -1.66
CA LEU A 35 -2.32 16.30 -1.00
C LEU A 35 -2.09 14.81 -1.38
N GLY A 36 -2.93 14.26 -2.25
CA GLY A 36 -2.77 12.92 -2.80
C GLY A 36 -3.60 11.82 -2.16
N ARG A 37 -4.72 12.17 -1.51
CA ARG A 37 -5.80 11.21 -1.27
C ARG A 37 -6.57 10.98 -2.59
N PRO A 38 -6.88 9.73 -2.97
CA PRO A 38 -7.74 9.44 -4.12
C PRO A 38 -9.14 10.02 -4.00
N LEU A 39 -9.73 10.32 -5.14
CA LEU A 39 -11.14 10.66 -5.20
C LEU A 39 -12.00 9.41 -4.95
N PRO A 40 -13.11 9.52 -4.20
CA PRO A 40 -14.02 8.39 -3.98
C PRO A 40 -14.64 7.81 -5.26
N SER A 41 -14.67 8.57 -6.35
CA SER A 41 -15.15 8.13 -7.66
C SER A 41 -14.18 7.19 -8.37
N GLN A 42 -12.88 7.28 -8.07
CA GLN A 42 -11.86 6.46 -8.71
C GLN A 42 -12.03 4.98 -8.35
N ARG A 43 -11.57 4.13 -9.26
CA ARG A 43 -11.60 2.67 -9.12
C ARG A 43 -10.21 2.11 -9.31
N LEU A 44 -9.91 1.02 -8.59
CA LEU A 44 -8.64 0.31 -8.77
C LEU A 44 -8.42 -0.19 -10.20
N CYS A 45 -9.49 -0.53 -10.92
CA CYS A 45 -9.41 -1.00 -12.31
C CYS A 45 -9.39 0.12 -13.35
N GLY A 46 -9.46 1.40 -12.96
CA GLY A 46 -9.50 2.54 -13.89
C GLY A 46 -10.85 2.80 -14.58
N ASN A 47 -11.82 1.88 -14.47
CA ASN A 47 -13.16 2.07 -15.02
C ASN A 47 -14.11 2.72 -14.00
N ASP A 48 -14.48 4.00 -14.21
CA ASP A 48 -15.35 4.77 -13.32
C ASP A 48 -16.76 4.16 -13.14
N GLU A 49 -17.25 3.40 -14.12
CA GLU A 49 -18.54 2.71 -14.08
C GLU A 49 -18.48 1.38 -13.30
N CYS A 50 -17.29 0.92 -12.92
CA CYS A 50 -17.13 -0.34 -12.20
C CYS A 50 -17.85 -0.28 -10.84
N SER A 51 -18.75 -1.25 -10.63
CA SER A 51 -19.57 -1.39 -9.44
C SER A 51 -19.04 -2.43 -8.45
N LEU A 52 -17.95 -3.13 -8.79
CA LEU A 52 -17.37 -4.15 -7.93
C LEU A 52 -16.86 -3.55 -6.62
N ARG A 53 -17.27 -4.16 -5.51
CA ARG A 53 -16.87 -3.71 -4.16
C ARG A 53 -15.36 -3.68 -3.98
N CYS A 54 -14.64 -4.65 -4.56
CA CYS A 54 -13.17 -4.71 -4.47
C CYS A 54 -12.46 -3.57 -5.22
N CYS A 55 -13.12 -2.90 -6.16
CA CYS A 55 -12.55 -1.76 -6.88
C CYS A 55 -12.85 -0.41 -6.20
N LYS A 56 -13.77 -0.37 -5.23
CA LYS A 56 -14.24 0.83 -4.54
C LYS A 56 -13.54 1.08 -3.19
N VAL A 57 -12.25 0.81 -3.12
CA VAL A 57 -11.48 0.89 -1.86
C VAL A 57 -11.28 2.32 -1.34
N PHE A 58 -11.47 3.33 -2.18
CA PHE A 58 -11.35 4.75 -1.81
C PHE A 58 -12.68 5.38 -1.39
N GLU A 59 -13.81 4.68 -1.61
CA GLU A 59 -15.13 5.18 -1.26
C GLU A 59 -15.39 4.94 0.24
N THR A 60 -15.58 6.01 1.02
CA THR A 60 -15.83 5.94 2.47
C THR A 60 -17.30 6.17 2.83
N SER A 61 -18.23 5.91 1.91
CA SER A 61 -19.67 6.00 2.15
C SER A 61 -20.16 4.84 3.04
N ARG A 62 -21.38 4.95 3.61
CA ARG A 62 -21.91 3.95 4.57
C ARG A 62 -21.84 2.49 4.07
N VAL A 63 -21.90 2.26 2.75
CA VAL A 63 -21.88 0.92 2.15
C VAL A 63 -20.45 0.39 1.97
N TYR A 64 -19.48 1.28 1.79
CA TYR A 64 -18.08 0.94 1.49
C TYR A 64 -17.12 1.23 2.66
N LEU A 65 -17.65 1.70 3.78
CA LEU A 65 -16.88 1.90 5.00
C LEU A 65 -16.18 0.59 5.42
N PRO A 66 -14.87 0.62 5.72
CA PRO A 66 -14.18 -0.55 6.26
C PRO A 66 -14.79 -0.91 7.62
N ILE A 67 -14.75 -2.20 7.99
CA ILE A 67 -15.25 -2.64 9.31
C ILE A 67 -14.28 -2.23 10.42
N PHE A 68 -12.98 -2.31 10.12
CA PHE A 68 -11.91 -1.96 11.03
C PHE A 68 -10.89 -1.05 10.33
N LEU A 69 -10.25 -0.20 11.12
CA LEU A 69 -9.02 0.52 10.76
C LEU A 69 -7.86 -0.17 11.49
N LEU A 70 -6.70 -0.25 10.83
CA LEU A 70 -5.48 -0.81 11.41
C LEU A 70 -4.62 0.33 11.94
N GLY A 71 -4.56 0.47 13.26
CA GLY A 71 -3.64 1.36 13.95
C GLY A 71 -2.37 0.63 14.40
N ASP A 72 -1.39 1.40 14.86
CA ASP A 72 -0.20 0.85 15.51
C ASP A 72 -0.38 0.97 17.02
N ASN A 73 -0.02 -0.07 17.76
CA ASN A 73 0.21 0.07 19.20
C ASN A 73 1.48 0.91 19.42
N ASP A 74 1.57 1.56 20.57
CA ASP A 74 2.79 2.33 20.90
C ASP A 74 4.03 1.43 20.93
N ARG A 75 3.87 0.16 21.33
CA ARG A 75 4.95 -0.82 21.51
C ARG A 75 4.52 -2.24 21.10
N SER A 76 5.50 -3.03 20.68
CA SER A 76 5.37 -4.47 20.46
C SER A 76 5.21 -5.25 21.78
N ALA A 77 4.94 -6.55 21.68
CA ALA A 77 4.91 -7.46 22.84
C ALA A 77 6.22 -7.45 23.66
N ASP A 78 7.36 -7.26 23.00
CA ASP A 78 8.69 -7.16 23.62
C ASP A 78 9.02 -5.73 24.10
N GLY A 79 8.07 -4.79 23.98
CA GLY A 79 8.22 -3.42 24.46
C GLY A 79 9.01 -2.51 23.52
N ILE A 80 9.22 -2.88 22.26
CA ILE A 80 9.94 -2.04 21.29
C ILE A 80 8.94 -1.10 20.62
N PRO A 81 9.26 0.21 20.46
CA PRO A 81 8.36 1.14 19.77
C PRO A 81 8.05 0.65 18.34
N VAL A 82 6.75 0.54 18.01
CA VAL A 82 6.34 0.01 16.68
C VAL A 82 6.84 0.92 15.55
N GLN A 83 6.89 2.23 15.81
CA GLN A 83 7.46 3.20 14.87
C GLN A 83 8.92 2.87 14.52
N ASP A 84 9.74 2.48 15.50
CA ASP A 84 11.15 2.14 15.25
C ASP A 84 11.25 0.88 14.37
N ILE A 85 10.39 -0.11 14.60
CA ILE A 85 10.35 -1.35 13.79
C ILE A 85 9.98 -1.03 12.33
N LEU A 86 9.03 -0.13 12.11
CA LEU A 86 8.61 0.29 10.77
C LEU A 86 9.71 1.08 10.05
N THR A 87 10.38 1.99 10.74
CA THR A 87 11.50 2.77 10.20
C THR A 87 12.68 1.85 9.84
N ASP A 88 13.02 0.90 10.71
CA ASP A 88 14.08 -0.08 10.45
C ASP A 88 13.74 -0.99 9.26
N PHE A 89 12.48 -1.42 9.14
CA PHE A 89 12.01 -2.15 7.95
C PHE A 89 12.23 -1.35 6.68
N ALA A 90 11.83 -0.08 6.67
CA ALA A 90 11.96 0.76 5.49
C ALA A 90 13.43 1.01 5.10
N TYR A 91 14.31 1.19 6.09
CA TYR A 91 15.75 1.31 5.87
C TYR A 91 16.38 0.02 5.32
N LEU A 92 16.03 -1.13 5.89
CA LEU A 92 16.51 -2.43 5.44
C LEU A 92 15.98 -2.78 4.05
N ALA A 93 14.71 -2.49 3.75
CA ALA A 93 14.17 -2.64 2.40
C ALA A 93 14.92 -1.76 1.39
N ALA A 94 15.20 -0.50 1.75
CA ALA A 94 15.94 0.42 0.89
C ALA A 94 17.37 -0.05 0.59
N THR A 95 18.05 -0.67 1.55
CA THR A 95 19.45 -1.14 1.38
C THR A 95 19.57 -2.53 0.79
N ARG A 96 18.62 -3.43 1.09
CA ARG A 96 18.69 -4.84 0.66
C ARG A 96 18.09 -5.07 -0.73
N ILE A 97 17.02 -4.36 -1.08
CA ILE A 97 16.38 -4.48 -2.39
C ILE A 97 17.12 -3.61 -3.42
N TRP A 98 17.70 -2.48 -3.00
CA TRP A 98 18.56 -1.63 -3.85
C TRP A 98 20.01 -1.57 -3.34
N PRO A 99 20.78 -2.66 -3.45
CA PRO A 99 22.13 -2.75 -2.89
C PRO A 99 23.15 -1.81 -3.54
N PHE A 100 22.85 -1.29 -4.73
CA PHE A 100 23.73 -0.40 -5.50
C PHE A 100 23.48 1.09 -5.25
N THR A 101 22.71 1.44 -4.21
CA THR A 101 22.48 2.85 -3.86
C THR A 101 23.74 3.43 -3.20
N GLU A 102 24.53 4.19 -3.96
CA GLU A 102 25.86 4.66 -3.51
C GLU A 102 25.80 5.74 -2.41
N LYS A 103 24.78 6.60 -2.43
CA LYS A 103 24.67 7.74 -1.51
C LYS A 103 23.72 7.41 -0.37
N GLN A 104 24.21 7.60 0.86
CA GLN A 104 23.39 7.43 2.08
C GLN A 104 22.14 8.33 2.07
N SER A 105 22.22 9.54 1.49
CA SER A 105 21.06 10.42 1.34
C SER A 105 19.94 9.80 0.49
N ASP A 106 20.31 9.05 -0.55
CA ASP A 106 19.35 8.43 -1.46
C ASP A 106 18.70 7.21 -0.82
N VAL A 107 19.46 6.45 -0.02
CA VAL A 107 18.92 5.39 0.84
C VAL A 107 17.89 5.94 1.81
N ILE A 108 18.19 7.04 2.50
CA ILE A 108 17.27 7.67 3.46
C ILE A 108 15.98 8.13 2.76
N LEU A 109 16.09 8.79 1.61
CA LEU A 109 14.93 9.23 0.83
C LEU A 109 14.09 8.04 0.32
N LYS A 110 14.75 6.92 -0.04
CA LYS A 110 14.08 5.69 -0.42
C LYS A 110 13.35 5.04 0.76
N ALA A 111 14.00 4.98 1.93
CA ALA A 111 13.41 4.49 3.15
C ALA A 111 12.15 5.32 3.53
N GLN A 112 12.22 6.65 3.49
CA GLN A 112 11.04 7.51 3.71
C GLN A 112 9.90 7.21 2.74
N SER A 113 10.23 7.00 1.45
CA SER A 113 9.26 6.63 0.43
C SER A 113 8.60 5.27 0.73
N ILE A 114 9.39 4.27 1.14
CA ILE A 114 8.91 2.93 1.51
C ILE A 114 8.05 3.01 2.77
N GLU A 115 8.50 3.74 3.79
CA GLU A 115 7.75 3.95 5.05
C GLU A 115 6.40 4.61 4.76
N ALA A 116 6.38 5.67 3.95
CA ALA A 116 5.17 6.37 3.55
C ALA A 116 4.20 5.44 2.81
N PHE A 117 4.71 4.60 1.90
CA PHE A 117 3.90 3.61 1.18
C PHE A 117 3.33 2.57 2.15
N ALA A 118 4.21 1.91 2.91
CA ALA A 118 3.85 0.85 3.83
C ALA A 118 2.87 1.34 4.90
N ALA A 119 3.00 2.56 5.41
CA ALA A 119 2.12 3.12 6.42
C ALA A 119 0.77 3.63 5.87
N SER A 120 0.56 3.62 4.55
CA SER A 120 -0.59 4.27 3.93
C SER A 120 -1.93 3.57 4.25
N PRO A 121 -3.04 4.34 4.35
CA PRO A 121 -4.34 3.76 4.67
C PRO A 121 -4.79 2.63 3.72
N PRO A 122 -4.57 2.70 2.39
CA PRO A 122 -4.93 1.61 1.48
C PRO A 122 -4.12 0.32 1.71
N VAL A 123 -2.83 0.42 2.03
CA VAL A 123 -1.99 -0.76 2.35
C VAL A 123 -2.45 -1.43 3.64
N ARG A 124 -2.72 -0.62 4.67
CA ARG A 124 -3.31 -1.07 5.94
C ARG A 124 -4.65 -1.76 5.75
N ALA A 125 -5.53 -1.17 4.94
CA ALA A 125 -6.83 -1.75 4.61
C ALA A 125 -6.71 -3.06 3.82
N ALA A 126 -5.78 -3.13 2.86
CA ALA A 126 -5.50 -4.35 2.09
C ALA A 126 -5.04 -5.49 3.00
N TYR A 127 -4.23 -5.22 4.03
CA TYR A 127 -3.80 -6.24 4.98
C TYR A 127 -4.96 -6.77 5.84
N LEU A 128 -5.86 -5.89 6.28
CA LEU A 128 -7.08 -6.30 6.99
C LEU A 128 -7.99 -7.16 6.10
N ASP A 129 -8.13 -6.82 4.82
CA ASP A 129 -8.89 -7.62 3.85
C ASP A 129 -8.24 -8.99 3.64
N PHE A 130 -6.91 -9.03 3.45
CA PHE A 130 -6.13 -10.27 3.38
C PHE A 130 -6.39 -11.18 4.59
N ARG A 131 -6.28 -10.63 5.81
CA ARG A 131 -6.57 -11.37 7.03
C ARG A 131 -8.00 -11.86 7.11
N SER A 132 -8.97 -11.00 6.81
CA SER A 132 -10.38 -11.39 6.84
C SER A 132 -10.70 -12.48 5.83
N LEU A 133 -10.08 -12.45 4.64
CA LEU A 133 -10.23 -13.49 3.62
C LEU A 133 -9.59 -14.79 4.06
N CYS A 134 -8.38 -14.73 4.63
CA CYS A 134 -7.73 -15.90 5.20
C CYS A 134 -8.59 -16.57 6.28
N GLU A 135 -9.08 -15.80 7.26
CA GLU A 135 -9.94 -16.29 8.33
C GLU A 135 -11.25 -16.90 7.80
N LYS A 136 -11.93 -16.23 6.85
CA LYS A 136 -13.20 -16.72 6.28
C LYS A 136 -13.08 -18.01 5.48
N ASN A 137 -11.88 -18.35 5.02
CA ASN A 137 -11.62 -19.52 4.20
C ASN A 137 -10.75 -20.56 4.94
N ASP A 138 -10.57 -20.41 6.27
CA ASP A 138 -9.75 -21.29 7.11
C ASP A 138 -8.30 -21.45 6.59
N LEU A 139 -7.74 -20.35 6.06
CA LEU A 139 -6.39 -20.30 5.50
C LEU A 139 -5.42 -19.64 6.49
N GLU A 140 -4.75 -20.44 7.31
CA GLU A 140 -3.80 -19.91 8.28
C GLU A 140 -2.34 -20.07 7.83
N PHE A 141 -1.58 -18.98 8.00
CA PHE A 141 -0.12 -18.99 7.95
C PHE A 141 0.40 -19.11 9.38
N THR A 142 0.48 -20.35 9.87
CA THR A 142 0.88 -20.65 11.26
C THR A 142 2.37 -20.45 11.52
N ILE A 143 3.19 -20.55 10.46
CA ILE A 143 4.63 -20.34 10.48
C ILE A 143 5.03 -19.46 9.30
N GLU A 144 6.10 -18.70 9.50
CA GLU A 144 6.60 -17.72 8.53
C GLU A 144 7.03 -18.38 7.21
N SER A 145 7.71 -19.53 7.30
CA SER A 145 8.19 -20.26 6.12
C SER A 145 7.07 -20.59 5.13
N ARG A 146 5.86 -20.87 5.63
CA ARG A 146 4.70 -21.15 4.78
C ARG A 146 4.21 -19.91 4.03
N LEU A 147 4.25 -18.74 4.66
CA LEU A 147 3.93 -17.47 3.99
C LEU A 147 5.00 -17.17 2.93
N ARG A 148 6.27 -17.36 3.26
CA ARG A 148 7.42 -17.22 2.35
C ARG A 148 7.31 -18.13 1.13
N GLU A 149 7.01 -19.40 1.32
CA GLU A 149 6.79 -20.37 0.24
C GLU A 149 5.62 -19.97 -0.66
N THR A 150 4.52 -19.50 -0.06
CA THR A 150 3.35 -19.04 -0.81
C THR A 150 3.68 -17.80 -1.64
N LEU A 151 4.38 -16.82 -1.04
CA LEU A 151 4.86 -15.63 -1.74
C LEU A 151 5.71 -16.05 -2.94
N ALA A 152 6.73 -16.89 -2.73
CA ALA A 152 7.60 -17.39 -3.80
C ALA A 152 6.81 -18.09 -4.92
N ALA A 153 5.82 -18.93 -4.57
CA ALA A 153 4.98 -19.60 -5.55
C ALA A 153 4.08 -18.64 -6.35
N THR A 154 3.70 -17.49 -5.79
CA THR A 154 2.87 -16.47 -6.47
C THR A 154 3.67 -15.45 -7.29
N MET A 155 4.98 -15.38 -7.11
CA MET A 155 5.80 -14.30 -7.70
C MET A 155 5.71 -14.23 -9.21
N SER A 156 5.77 -15.37 -9.92
CA SER A 156 5.70 -15.36 -11.39
C SER A 156 4.36 -14.84 -11.89
N GLN A 157 3.26 -15.31 -11.30
CA GLN A 157 1.92 -14.84 -11.64
C GLN A 157 1.76 -13.35 -11.38
N PHE A 158 2.25 -12.86 -10.23
CA PHE A 158 2.14 -11.45 -9.89
C PHE A 158 3.02 -10.57 -10.79
N TYR A 159 4.22 -11.03 -11.14
CA TYR A 159 5.10 -10.34 -12.07
C TYR A 159 4.49 -10.22 -13.47
N ASP A 160 3.84 -11.28 -13.96
CA ASP A 160 3.13 -11.25 -15.25
C ASP A 160 1.96 -10.26 -15.20
N LEU A 161 1.26 -10.12 -14.06
CA LEU A 161 0.23 -9.10 -13.88
C LEU A 161 0.82 -7.68 -13.95
N ILE A 162 1.93 -7.40 -13.27
CA ILE A 162 2.56 -6.06 -13.32
C ILE A 162 2.95 -5.72 -14.77
N LYS A 163 3.54 -6.67 -15.50
CA LYS A 163 3.87 -6.47 -16.92
C LYS A 163 2.64 -6.12 -17.76
N ILE A 164 1.52 -6.81 -17.56
CA ILE A 164 0.26 -6.49 -18.26
C ILE A 164 -0.18 -5.05 -17.94
N LEU A 165 -0.04 -4.60 -16.68
CA LEU A 165 -0.35 -3.23 -16.28
C LEU A 165 0.59 -2.18 -16.90
N ASP A 166 1.78 -2.57 -17.33
CA ASP A 166 2.77 -1.69 -17.98
C ASP A 166 2.59 -1.63 -19.51
N MET A 167 1.80 -2.52 -20.11
CA MET A 167 1.61 -2.55 -21.55
C MET A 167 0.57 -1.52 -22.01
N GLU A 168 1.02 -0.44 -22.64
CA GLU A 168 0.15 0.60 -23.23
C GLU A 168 -0.76 0.07 -24.35
N ASP A 169 -0.32 -0.97 -25.07
CA ASP A 169 -1.06 -1.55 -26.21
C ASP A 169 -2.13 -2.58 -25.80
N VAL A 170 -2.20 -2.95 -24.52
CA VAL A 170 -3.21 -3.87 -24.02
C VAL A 170 -4.48 -3.07 -23.74
N GLY A 171 -5.53 -3.33 -24.52
CA GLY A 171 -6.79 -2.60 -24.40
C GLY A 171 -7.34 -2.58 -22.96
N SER A 172 -7.87 -1.42 -22.55
CA SER A 172 -8.40 -1.16 -21.20
C SER A 172 -9.31 -2.28 -20.67
N ASP A 173 -10.15 -2.86 -21.53
CA ASP A 173 -11.07 -3.94 -21.19
C ASP A 173 -10.35 -5.22 -20.74
N TYR A 174 -9.22 -5.55 -21.36
CA TYR A 174 -8.44 -6.73 -20.98
C TYR A 174 -7.74 -6.51 -19.63
N THR A 175 -7.17 -5.33 -19.43
CA THR A 175 -6.54 -4.94 -18.16
C THR A 175 -7.56 -4.96 -17.03
N GLU A 176 -8.75 -4.38 -17.24
CA GLU A 176 -9.88 -4.43 -16.32
C GLU A 176 -10.26 -5.88 -15.99
N MET A 177 -10.43 -6.73 -17.01
CA MET A 177 -10.76 -8.15 -16.82
C MET A 177 -9.71 -8.88 -15.97
N MET A 178 -8.42 -8.64 -16.21
CA MET A 178 -7.34 -9.28 -15.45
C MET A 178 -7.32 -8.82 -13.98
N ILE A 179 -7.52 -7.52 -13.75
CA ILE A 179 -7.67 -6.97 -12.39
C ILE A 179 -8.87 -7.61 -11.69
N HIS A 180 -10.03 -7.65 -12.34
CA HIS A 180 -11.24 -8.23 -11.77
C HIS A 180 -11.07 -9.72 -11.45
N ARG A 181 -10.43 -10.49 -12.33
CA ARG A 181 -10.15 -11.91 -12.10
C ARG A 181 -9.25 -12.14 -10.88
N ALA A 182 -8.27 -11.28 -10.64
CA ALA A 182 -7.37 -11.38 -9.49
C ALA A 182 -8.00 -10.83 -8.19
N LEU A 183 -8.90 -9.84 -8.30
CA LEU A 183 -9.60 -9.23 -7.17
C LEU A 183 -10.96 -9.90 -6.87
N GLN A 184 -11.26 -11.06 -7.41
CA GLN A 184 -12.49 -11.79 -7.12
C GLN A 184 -12.18 -13.24 -6.77
N PRO A 185 -13.07 -13.90 -5.99
CA PRO A 185 -12.94 -15.33 -5.76
C PRO A 185 -12.85 -16.08 -7.09
N PRO A 186 -12.10 -17.19 -7.15
CA PRO A 186 -11.98 -17.98 -8.37
C PRO A 186 -13.36 -18.39 -8.90
N GLN A 187 -13.59 -18.17 -10.19
CA GLN A 187 -14.81 -18.59 -10.87
C GLN A 187 -14.63 -19.99 -11.44
N ARG A 188 -15.68 -20.82 -11.41
CA ARG A 188 -15.64 -22.14 -12.06
C ARG A 188 -15.60 -21.95 -13.58
N PRO A 189 -14.75 -22.69 -14.32
CA PRO A 189 -14.67 -22.60 -15.78
C PRO A 189 -15.95 -23.10 -16.47
N ASP A 190 -16.74 -23.95 -15.82
CA ASP A 190 -18.00 -24.46 -16.35
C ASP A 190 -19.22 -23.72 -15.78
N ARG A 191 -20.10 -23.32 -16.70
CA ARG A 191 -21.38 -22.59 -16.54
C ARG A 191 -22.45 -23.29 -15.69
N GLN A 192 -22.09 -24.19 -14.77
CA GLN A 192 -23.01 -24.64 -13.73
C GLN A 192 -22.99 -23.60 -12.61
N GLN A 193 -23.96 -22.67 -12.70
CA GLN A 193 -24.27 -21.68 -11.68
C GLN A 193 -24.70 -22.36 -10.37
N THR A 194 -23.77 -22.96 -9.65
CA THR A 194 -23.91 -23.06 -8.21
C THR A 194 -23.68 -21.66 -7.66
N SER A 195 -24.68 -21.10 -6.97
CA SER A 195 -24.72 -19.72 -6.48
C SER A 195 -23.58 -19.31 -5.53
N LYS A 196 -22.66 -20.23 -5.20
CA LYS A 196 -21.56 -20.00 -4.27
C LYS A 196 -20.21 -19.97 -5.03
N PRO A 197 -19.45 -18.87 -4.95
CA PRO A 197 -18.11 -18.79 -5.52
C PRO A 197 -17.18 -19.83 -4.88
N LEU A 198 -16.12 -20.22 -5.59
CA LEU A 198 -15.09 -21.07 -5.00
C LEU A 198 -14.42 -20.34 -3.82
N PRO A 199 -13.99 -21.07 -2.78
CA PRO A 199 -13.24 -20.47 -1.70
C PRO A 199 -11.92 -19.90 -2.23
N TRP A 200 -11.40 -18.90 -1.52
CA TRP A 200 -10.07 -18.37 -1.80
C TRP A 200 -9.00 -19.43 -1.50
N THR A 201 -7.87 -19.32 -2.18
CA THR A 201 -6.65 -20.08 -1.88
C THR A 201 -5.63 -19.16 -1.22
N GLN A 202 -4.61 -19.73 -0.55
CA GLN A 202 -3.51 -18.95 0.03
C GLN A 202 -2.83 -18.07 -1.03
N GLN A 203 -2.57 -18.63 -2.21
CA GLN A 203 -2.00 -17.91 -3.36
C GLN A 203 -2.92 -16.78 -3.85
N GLY A 204 -4.23 -17.04 -3.95
CA GLY A 204 -5.22 -16.04 -4.35
C GLY A 204 -5.29 -14.86 -3.37
N CYS A 205 -5.26 -15.13 -2.06
CA CYS A 205 -5.22 -14.08 -1.04
C CYS A 205 -3.96 -13.22 -1.15
N VAL A 206 -2.79 -13.86 -1.35
CA VAL A 206 -1.51 -13.16 -1.53
C VAL A 206 -1.54 -12.29 -2.79
N VAL A 207 -1.90 -12.84 -3.95
CA VAL A 207 -1.98 -12.09 -5.21
C VAL A 207 -2.96 -10.91 -5.09
N ARG A 208 -4.11 -11.11 -4.44
CA ARG A 208 -5.07 -10.04 -4.20
C ARG A 208 -4.47 -8.91 -3.37
N PHE A 209 -3.76 -9.23 -2.28
CA PHE A 209 -3.09 -8.23 -1.46
C PHE A 209 -2.08 -7.44 -2.29
N LEU A 210 -1.16 -8.15 -2.96
CA LEU A 210 -0.08 -7.55 -3.76
C LEU A 210 -0.64 -6.66 -4.88
N LEU A 211 -1.65 -7.13 -5.60
CA LEU A 211 -2.30 -6.35 -6.66
C LEU A 211 -3.01 -5.11 -6.13
N THR A 212 -3.70 -5.22 -4.99
CA THR A 212 -4.42 -4.06 -4.41
C THR A 212 -3.44 -2.93 -4.06
N ILE A 213 -2.31 -3.27 -3.45
CA ILE A 213 -1.32 -2.27 -3.05
C ILE A 213 -0.49 -1.75 -4.23
N GLU A 214 -0.32 -2.55 -5.29
CA GLU A 214 0.27 -2.10 -6.55
C GLU A 214 -0.63 -1.10 -7.28
N LEU A 215 -1.93 -1.39 -7.39
CA LEU A 215 -2.90 -0.46 -7.98
C LEU A 215 -2.98 0.84 -7.17
N TRP A 216 -2.84 0.75 -5.84
CA TRP A 216 -2.65 1.94 -5.00
C TRP A 216 -1.36 2.71 -5.34
N ARG A 217 -0.22 2.03 -5.50
CA ARG A 217 1.04 2.70 -5.87
C ARG A 217 0.92 3.50 -7.17
N ARG A 218 0.17 2.97 -8.14
CA ARG A 218 -0.01 3.51 -9.50
C ARG A 218 -1.20 4.44 -9.69
N HIS A 219 -2.04 4.65 -8.67
CA HIS A 219 -3.34 5.31 -8.84
C HIS A 219 -3.28 6.74 -9.41
N ASP A 220 -2.14 7.42 -9.23
CA ASP A 220 -1.90 8.77 -9.73
C ASP A 220 -0.40 8.96 -9.97
N GLU A 221 -0.02 9.10 -11.24
CA GLU A 221 1.38 9.26 -11.66
C GLU A 221 2.06 10.48 -11.04
N ARG A 222 1.34 11.59 -10.88
CA ARG A 222 1.89 12.81 -10.28
C ARG A 222 2.21 12.58 -8.82
N HIS A 223 1.31 11.94 -8.07
CA HIS A 223 1.57 11.59 -6.67
C HIS A 223 2.64 10.52 -6.54
N MET A 224 2.67 9.54 -7.43
CA MET A 224 3.72 8.52 -7.49
C MET A 224 5.10 9.16 -7.62
N GLN A 225 5.28 10.13 -8.52
CA GLN A 225 6.53 10.87 -8.68
C GLN A 225 6.88 11.69 -7.44
N ARG A 226 5.92 12.46 -6.92
CA ARG A 226 6.13 13.33 -5.74
C ARG A 226 6.36 12.55 -4.45
N ARG A 227 5.96 11.28 -4.36
CA ARG A 227 6.24 10.37 -3.23
C ARG A 227 7.45 9.46 -3.49
N LYS A 228 8.09 9.54 -4.67
CA LYS A 228 9.19 8.66 -5.12
C LYS A 228 8.83 7.17 -5.15
N TRP A 229 7.56 6.88 -5.46
CA TRP A 229 7.00 5.54 -5.64
C TRP A 229 7.18 4.98 -7.05
N ALA A 230 7.81 5.75 -7.95
CA ALA A 230 8.23 5.30 -9.27
C ALA A 230 9.42 4.33 -9.15
N TRP A 231 9.15 3.12 -8.67
CA TRP A 231 10.15 2.06 -8.58
C TRP A 231 10.24 1.38 -9.95
N GLU A 232 11.38 1.52 -10.60
CA GLU A 232 11.52 1.36 -12.05
C GLU A 232 11.41 -0.09 -12.54
N GLU A 233 11.80 -1.07 -11.73
CA GLU A 233 11.76 -2.48 -12.11
C GLU A 233 10.54 -3.21 -11.53
N PRO A 234 9.69 -3.84 -12.37
CA PRO A 234 8.56 -4.66 -11.90
C PRO A 234 8.96 -5.79 -10.93
N ARG A 235 10.19 -6.31 -11.05
CA ARG A 235 10.74 -7.32 -10.13
C ARG A 235 10.96 -6.77 -8.74
N ILE A 236 11.60 -5.61 -8.69
CA ILE A 236 11.90 -4.88 -7.47
C ILE A 236 10.61 -4.46 -6.76
N VAL A 237 9.60 -4.02 -7.53
CA VAL A 237 8.25 -3.77 -7.03
C VAL A 237 7.70 -5.05 -6.39
N ALA A 238 7.69 -6.17 -7.10
CA ALA A 238 7.14 -7.41 -6.59
C ALA A 238 7.84 -7.90 -5.30
N GLU A 239 9.16 -7.76 -5.21
CA GLU A 239 9.94 -8.03 -4.01
C GLU A 239 9.54 -7.13 -2.84
N LEU A 240 9.46 -5.82 -3.06
CA LEU A 240 9.10 -4.87 -2.02
C LEU A 240 7.67 -5.10 -1.50
N LEU A 241 6.71 -5.31 -2.40
CA LEU A 241 5.32 -5.58 -2.01
C LEU A 241 5.19 -6.88 -1.22
N SER A 242 5.98 -7.90 -1.58
CA SER A 242 6.08 -9.16 -0.82
C SER A 242 6.69 -8.93 0.57
N ALA A 243 7.75 -8.12 0.66
CA ALA A 243 8.37 -7.74 1.93
C ALA A 243 7.41 -6.98 2.83
N VAL A 244 6.56 -6.10 2.27
CA VAL A 244 5.50 -5.41 3.03
C VAL A 244 4.49 -6.39 3.61
N LEU A 245 4.01 -7.40 2.84
CA LEU A 245 3.08 -8.40 3.38
C LEU A 245 3.71 -9.19 4.53
N LEU A 246 4.96 -9.63 4.34
CA LEU A 246 5.69 -10.38 5.35
C LEU A 246 5.91 -9.56 6.62
N HIS A 247 6.31 -8.29 6.47
CA HIS A 247 6.49 -7.36 7.58
C HIS A 247 5.20 -7.15 8.36
N TYR A 248 4.08 -6.93 7.68
CA TYR A 248 2.77 -6.82 8.32
C TYR A 248 2.36 -8.09 9.05
N TRP A 249 2.59 -9.27 8.47
CA TRP A 249 2.33 -10.54 9.13
C TRP A 249 3.14 -10.70 10.42
N LEU A 250 4.41 -10.30 10.43
CA LEU A 250 5.27 -10.30 11.61
C LEU A 250 4.76 -9.32 12.68
N LEU A 251 4.47 -8.08 12.30
CA LEU A 251 3.94 -7.06 13.21
C LEU A 251 2.63 -7.51 13.89
N ASP A 252 1.72 -8.12 13.15
CA ASP A 252 0.44 -8.61 13.69
C ASP A 252 0.64 -9.75 14.68
N ARG A 253 1.62 -10.64 14.46
CA ARG A 253 1.98 -11.71 15.42
C ARG A 253 2.61 -11.17 16.70
N GLU A 254 3.45 -10.14 16.57
CA GLU A 254 4.09 -9.46 17.69
C GLU A 254 3.19 -8.44 18.39
N LYS A 255 1.88 -8.46 18.07
CA LYS A 255 0.86 -7.56 18.64
C LYS A 255 1.21 -6.08 18.47
N CYS A 256 1.87 -5.73 17.37
CA CYS A 256 2.21 -4.35 17.04
C CYS A 256 1.00 -3.57 16.49
N PHE A 257 -0.07 -4.24 16.07
CA PHE A 257 -1.25 -3.58 15.53
C PHE A 257 -2.42 -3.52 16.51
N GLU A 258 -3.19 -2.44 16.41
CA GLU A 258 -4.52 -2.30 17.00
C GLU A 258 -5.58 -2.33 15.89
N ARG A 259 -6.67 -3.08 16.13
CA ARG A 259 -7.84 -3.08 15.24
C ARG A 259 -8.94 -2.22 15.84
N VAL A 260 -9.15 -1.05 15.27
CA VAL A 260 -10.15 -0.08 15.74
C VAL A 260 -11.43 -0.24 14.92
N PRO A 261 -12.60 -0.54 15.54
CA PRO A 261 -13.86 -0.59 14.81
C PRO A 261 -14.17 0.77 14.17
N CYS A 262 -14.43 0.77 12.86
CA CYS A 262 -14.76 1.99 12.14
C CYS A 262 -16.26 2.29 12.27
N ARG A 263 -16.59 3.45 12.83
CA ARG A 263 -17.95 3.90 13.15
C ARG A 263 -18.49 4.93 12.17
N GLY A 264 -17.63 5.54 11.34
CA GLY A 264 -18.04 6.52 10.36
C GLY A 264 -16.90 7.01 9.47
N SER A 265 -17.27 7.74 8.41
CA SER A 265 -16.33 8.34 7.43
C SER A 265 -15.33 9.29 8.07
N ASP A 266 -15.73 10.01 9.13
CA ASP A 266 -14.89 10.98 9.84
C ASP A 266 -13.59 10.33 10.35
N GLN A 267 -13.66 9.08 10.84
CA GLN A 267 -12.47 8.36 11.31
C GLN A 267 -11.53 7.97 10.16
N CYS A 268 -12.08 7.62 8.99
CA CYS A 268 -11.27 7.39 7.81
C CYS A 268 -10.57 8.69 7.38
N ASP A 269 -11.29 9.81 7.40
CA ASP A 269 -10.77 11.12 7.04
C ASP A 269 -9.65 11.57 8.00
N GLU A 270 -9.75 11.25 9.29
CA GLU A 270 -8.70 11.48 10.30
C GLU A 270 -7.44 10.64 10.02
N VAL A 271 -7.59 9.34 9.74
CA VAL A 271 -6.46 8.46 9.40
C VAL A 271 -5.76 8.93 8.12
N TRP A 272 -6.52 9.37 7.12
CA TRP A 272 -5.97 10.01 5.93
C TRP A 272 -5.21 11.29 6.27
N GLN A 273 -5.77 12.16 7.10
CA GLN A 273 -5.10 13.41 7.49
C GLN A 273 -3.79 13.13 8.22
N GLN A 274 -3.79 12.24 9.20
CA GLN A 274 -2.59 11.89 9.97
C GLN A 274 -1.48 11.37 9.06
N TRP A 275 -1.82 10.52 8.09
CA TRP A 275 -0.85 10.01 7.13
C TRP A 275 -0.33 11.11 6.20
N LEU A 276 -1.20 11.99 5.68
CA LEU A 276 -0.81 13.10 4.82
C LEU A 276 0.08 14.12 5.54
N ASP A 277 -0.19 14.40 6.81
CA ASP A 277 0.60 15.29 7.65
C ASP A 277 1.97 14.69 7.95
N LYS A 278 2.04 13.37 8.21
CA LYS A 278 3.30 12.67 8.49
C LYS A 278 4.16 12.51 7.23
N TYR A 279 3.55 12.29 6.07
CA TYR A 279 4.23 12.04 4.81
C TYR A 279 3.76 13.03 3.72
N PRO A 280 4.21 14.30 3.79
CA PRO A 280 3.87 15.30 2.79
C PRO A 280 4.49 14.95 1.43
N LEU A 281 3.88 15.45 0.35
CA LEU A 281 4.41 15.31 -1.00
C LEU A 281 5.76 16.05 -1.14
N LEU A 282 6.75 15.39 -1.72
CA LEU A 282 8.04 16.02 -2.02
C LEU A 282 7.88 17.02 -3.18
N GLY A 283 8.72 18.06 -3.19
CA GLY A 283 8.74 19.07 -4.27
C GLY A 283 7.72 20.20 -4.15
N GLY A 284 7.22 20.50 -2.95
CA GLY A 284 6.37 21.67 -2.70
C GLY A 284 7.16 22.96 -2.48
N SER A 285 7.75 23.54 -3.54
CA SER A 285 8.13 24.95 -3.56
C SER A 285 7.64 25.60 -4.85
N SER A 286 6.66 26.50 -4.71
CA SER A 286 6.44 27.69 -5.55
C SER A 286 6.71 27.55 -7.06
N HIS A 287 5.70 27.18 -7.84
CA HIS A 287 5.57 27.62 -9.23
C HIS A 287 4.10 27.54 -9.68
N GLU A 288 3.26 28.30 -8.99
CA GLU A 288 2.06 28.95 -9.55
C GLU A 288 1.89 30.29 -8.81
N ALA A 289 2.97 31.08 -8.76
CA ALA A 289 2.90 32.49 -8.42
C ALA A 289 3.40 33.22 -9.65
N ASP A 290 2.53 34.07 -10.17
CA ASP A 290 2.74 34.98 -11.26
C ASP A 290 4.12 35.64 -11.20
N ASP A 291 4.73 35.84 -12.36
CA ASP A 291 5.76 36.84 -12.55
C ASP A 291 5.14 38.21 -12.21
N ASP A 292 5.19 38.61 -10.94
CA ASP A 292 5.04 40.00 -10.52
C ASP A 292 6.12 40.31 -9.49
N ASP A 293 6.91 41.30 -9.88
CA ASP A 293 8.11 41.82 -9.26
C ASP A 293 7.78 42.65 -8.01
N GLY A 294 8.40 42.33 -6.86
CA GLY A 294 8.15 43.15 -5.68
C GLY A 294 8.90 42.71 -4.43
N SER A 295 10.08 43.29 -4.25
CA SER A 295 10.92 43.31 -3.04
C SER A 295 10.19 43.35 -1.68
N GLY A 296 10.75 42.66 -0.69
CA GLY A 296 10.49 42.95 0.73
C GLY A 296 10.98 41.86 1.68
N GLU A 297 12.04 42.16 2.42
CA GLU A 297 12.62 41.33 3.48
C GLU A 297 11.68 41.16 4.70
N ASP A 298 11.96 40.11 5.47
CA ASP A 298 11.42 39.73 6.79
C ASP A 298 9.94 39.28 6.86
N ASP A 299 9.70 37.99 7.16
CA ASP A 299 9.74 37.58 8.57
C ASP A 299 9.65 36.05 8.75
N THR A 300 10.22 35.64 9.87
CA THR A 300 10.58 34.31 10.33
C THR A 300 9.40 33.38 10.71
N LYS A 301 9.70 32.06 10.69
CA LYS A 301 8.92 30.88 11.18
C LYS A 301 8.11 30.09 10.14
N ARG A 302 8.79 29.50 9.16
CA ARG A 302 8.38 28.16 8.69
C ARG A 302 9.03 27.13 9.59
N ALA A 303 8.20 26.39 10.32
CA ALA A 303 8.61 25.26 11.12
C ALA A 303 9.52 24.36 10.28
N ALA A 304 10.80 24.30 10.65
CA ALA A 304 11.69 23.26 10.18
C ALA A 304 11.04 21.94 10.61
N VAL A 305 10.39 21.27 9.66
CA VAL A 305 9.96 19.88 9.81
C VAL A 305 11.24 19.13 10.11
N ARG A 306 11.43 18.74 11.38
CA ARG A 306 12.54 17.89 11.79
C ARG A 306 12.45 16.65 10.91
N SER A 307 13.44 16.45 10.05
CA SER A 307 13.61 15.18 9.37
C SER A 307 13.55 14.08 10.44
N PRO A 308 12.71 13.06 10.30
CA PRO A 308 12.68 11.96 11.25
C PRO A 308 14.10 11.41 11.36
N ASP A 309 14.50 11.10 12.59
CA ASP A 309 15.82 10.54 12.91
C ASP A 309 15.83 9.09 12.39
N LEU A 310 16.21 8.95 11.12
CA LEU A 310 16.15 7.70 10.35
C LEU A 310 17.42 6.85 10.49
N VAL A 311 18.32 7.23 11.41
CA VAL A 311 19.44 6.36 11.77
C VAL A 311 18.84 5.24 12.63
N PRO A 312 18.87 3.98 12.16
CA PRO A 312 18.39 2.85 12.95
C PRO A 312 19.07 2.89 14.32
N LYS A 313 18.26 2.96 15.38
CA LYS A 313 18.78 2.68 16.73
C LYS A 313 18.97 1.18 16.81
N PRO A 314 20.07 0.67 17.38
CA PRO A 314 20.25 -0.77 17.49
C PRO A 314 19.09 -1.38 18.28
N ILE A 315 18.16 -2.03 17.57
CA ILE A 315 17.05 -2.75 18.17
C ILE A 315 17.61 -4.07 18.73
N GLY A 316 17.42 -4.31 20.02
CA GLY A 316 17.72 -5.62 20.61
C GLY A 316 16.81 -6.68 19.98
N LEU A 317 17.35 -7.87 19.69
CA LEU A 317 16.63 -8.98 19.06
C LEU A 317 15.22 -9.16 19.67
N ILE A 318 14.19 -8.86 18.88
CA ILE A 318 12.83 -9.34 19.14
C ILE A 318 12.87 -10.86 18.99
N LYS A 319 12.22 -11.60 19.89
CA LYS A 319 12.25 -13.07 19.83
C LYS A 319 11.56 -13.56 18.55
N GLY A 320 12.36 -13.90 17.53
CA GLY A 320 11.87 -14.36 16.24
C GLY A 320 11.79 -13.29 15.16
N LEU A 321 12.33 -12.09 15.39
CA LEU A 321 12.46 -11.03 14.39
C LEU A 321 13.89 -10.48 14.43
N ASP A 322 14.78 -11.16 13.70
CA ASP A 322 16.10 -10.69 13.34
C ASP A 322 15.97 -9.98 11.98
N LEU A 323 15.65 -8.69 11.98
CA LEU A 323 15.39 -7.93 10.75
C LEU A 323 16.55 -8.02 9.73
N ASP A 324 17.79 -8.17 10.20
CA ASP A 324 18.97 -8.38 9.35
C ASP A 324 19.00 -9.76 8.66
N LYS A 325 18.38 -10.78 9.28
CA LYS A 325 18.21 -12.13 8.73
C LYS A 325 16.85 -12.38 8.09
N ASP A 326 15.83 -11.60 8.45
CA ASP A 326 14.41 -11.84 8.13
C ASP A 326 13.89 -10.87 7.05
N ILE A 327 14.42 -9.65 6.96
CA ILE A 327 14.32 -8.85 5.72
C ILE A 327 15.33 -9.37 4.69
N GLY A 328 16.29 -10.17 5.16
CA GLY A 328 17.05 -11.06 4.32
C GLY A 328 16.17 -12.15 3.71
N TYR A 329 16.03 -12.10 2.39
CA TYR A 329 15.96 -13.29 1.54
C TYR A 329 14.81 -14.29 1.84
N VAL A 330 13.75 -14.19 1.06
CA VAL A 330 12.67 -15.18 0.99
C VAL A 330 13.08 -16.25 -0.03
N GLY A 331 13.62 -17.38 0.41
CA GLY A 331 13.97 -18.53 -0.43
C GLY A 331 13.97 -19.80 0.43
N GLY A 332 13.36 -20.87 -0.06
CA GLY A 332 12.86 -22.00 0.73
C GLY A 332 13.89 -22.85 1.46
N VAL A 333 13.37 -23.50 2.52
CA VAL A 333 13.83 -24.65 3.32
C VAL A 333 15.25 -25.19 3.04
N GLY A 334 16.13 -24.99 4.02
CA GLY A 334 17.46 -25.59 4.08
C GLY A 334 18.53 -24.53 4.25
N THR A 335 19.11 -24.47 5.43
CA THR A 335 20.24 -23.61 5.80
C THR A 335 21.30 -23.49 4.67
N ALA A 336 21.64 -22.25 4.30
CA ALA A 336 22.91 -21.81 3.66
C ALA A 336 23.00 -21.42 2.16
N ALA A 337 21.90 -21.23 1.41
CA ALA A 337 21.98 -20.60 0.08
C ALA A 337 21.01 -19.41 -0.04
N ARG A 338 21.52 -18.18 0.10
CA ARG A 338 20.70 -16.95 0.09
C ARG A 338 21.02 -16.01 -1.08
N GLY A 339 20.41 -16.23 -2.25
CA GLY A 339 20.48 -15.33 -3.42
C GLY A 339 19.13 -15.23 -4.14
N PRO A 340 18.71 -14.06 -4.66
CA PRO A 340 17.32 -13.58 -4.88
C PRO A 340 16.23 -14.60 -5.25
N LEU A 341 14.96 -14.30 -4.96
CA LEU A 341 13.76 -15.16 -5.18
C LEU A 341 13.66 -15.87 -6.55
N TRP A 342 14.43 -15.44 -7.55
CA TRP A 342 14.43 -15.92 -8.94
C TRP A 342 15.81 -16.29 -9.51
N VAL A 343 16.89 -16.30 -8.71
CA VAL A 343 18.23 -16.66 -9.23
C VAL A 343 18.35 -18.16 -9.52
N ASP A 344 17.54 -19.01 -8.90
CA ASP A 344 17.61 -20.48 -9.06
C ASP A 344 17.05 -21.03 -10.38
N ARG A 345 16.70 -20.19 -11.37
CA ARG A 345 16.13 -20.64 -12.64
C ARG A 345 17.03 -20.47 -13.87
N ARG A 346 18.32 -20.18 -13.69
CA ARG A 346 19.28 -20.01 -14.80
C ARG A 346 20.39 -21.07 -14.88
N HIS A 347 20.21 -22.25 -14.27
CA HIS A 347 21.22 -23.32 -14.37
C HIS A 347 20.72 -24.67 -14.92
N ASP A 348 19.49 -24.76 -15.43
CA ASP A 348 18.99 -25.99 -16.06
C ASP A 348 18.89 -25.95 -17.60
N ASP A 349 19.40 -24.90 -18.27
CA ASP A 349 19.48 -24.82 -19.75
C ASP A 349 20.92 -24.86 -20.28
N ALA A 350 21.82 -25.57 -19.58
CA ALA A 350 23.17 -25.88 -20.07
C ALA A 350 23.41 -27.39 -20.03
N GLY A 351 22.71 -28.11 -20.89
CA GLY A 351 22.88 -29.55 -21.07
C GLY A 351 22.40 -29.99 -22.45
N ASP A 352 23.33 -29.94 -23.42
CA ASP A 352 23.46 -30.77 -24.64
C ASP A 352 23.91 -29.89 -25.81
N ASP A 353 25.20 -29.87 -26.14
CA ASP A 353 25.82 -30.89 -27.00
C ASP A 353 27.29 -30.53 -27.27
N ASP A 354 28.06 -31.53 -27.72
CA ASP A 354 29.43 -31.49 -28.26
C ASP A 354 30.61 -31.50 -27.29
N GLY A 355 30.95 -32.73 -26.87
CA GLY A 355 32.26 -33.06 -26.32
C GLY A 355 32.56 -34.56 -26.36
N LEU A 356 32.80 -35.11 -27.56
CA LEU A 356 33.26 -36.49 -27.80
C LEU A 356 34.48 -36.88 -26.93
N PRO A 357 34.63 -38.18 -26.58
CA PRO A 357 35.71 -38.64 -25.72
C PRO A 357 36.99 -38.89 -26.52
N GLN A 358 38.14 -38.45 -26.00
CA GLN A 358 39.44 -38.97 -26.40
C GLN A 358 40.33 -39.22 -25.17
N HIS A 359 40.59 -40.52 -25.00
CA HIS A 359 41.68 -41.24 -24.31
C HIS A 359 42.04 -40.92 -22.85
#